data_AF-A0A3R9GD02-F1
#
_entry.id   AF-A0A3R9GD02-F1
#
_cell.length_a   1.000
_cell.length_b   1.000
_cell.length_c   1.000
_cell.angle_alpha   90.00
_cell.angle_beta   90.00
_cell.angle_gamma   90.00
#
_symmetry.space_group_name_H-M   'P 1'
#
loop_
_entity.id
_entity.type
_entity.pdbx_description
1 polymer ?
#
loop_
_entity_poly.entity_id
_entity_poly.type
_entity_poly.pdbx_seq_one_letter_code
_entity_poly.pdbx_strand_id
1 'polypeptide(L)'
;MKINFILLTFKFIAAVVSGLVIVLIHNYGHSLYMENFIPQSHGITLGFVRFYILYIMLPSLFIMVFTSNKIFIFTYFIIMFAMFSLWFSSHPLRICLLSISYSTATWFLFLIKHFIEKSSLNNK
;
A
#
# COMPACT_ATOMS: atom_id res chain seq x y z
N MET A 1 9.74 23.55 -18.38
CA MET A 1 8.57 23.43 -17.48
C MET A 1 7.68 22.22 -17.77
N LYS A 2 7.32 21.90 -19.03
CA LYS A 2 6.42 20.77 -19.39
C LYS A 2 6.93 19.36 -18.97
N ILE A 3 8.22 19.07 -19.06
CA ILE A 3 8.80 17.75 -18.72
C ILE A 3 8.63 17.40 -17.23
N ASN A 4 8.76 18.38 -16.33
CA ASN A 4 8.56 18.17 -14.89
C ASN A 4 7.09 17.89 -14.56
N PHE A 5 6.16 18.49 -15.29
CA PHE A 5 4.74 18.26 -15.12
C PHE A 5 4.33 16.85 -15.56
N ILE A 6 4.86 16.36 -16.69
CA ILE A 6 4.59 15.00 -17.18
C ILE A 6 5.09 13.95 -16.17
N LEU A 7 6.31 14.10 -15.65
CA LEU A 7 6.87 13.22 -14.61
C LEU A 7 6.05 13.22 -13.32
N LEU A 8 5.58 14.39 -12.88
CA LEU A 8 4.69 14.53 -11.73
C LEU A 8 3.39 13.76 -11.94
N THR A 9 2.78 13.88 -13.11
CA THR A 9 1.52 13.20 -13.46
C THR A 9 1.70 11.68 -13.42
N PHE A 10 2.78 11.13 -13.98
CA PHE A 10 3.04 9.68 -13.93
C PHE A 10 3.24 9.18 -12.50
N LYS A 11 3.94 9.94 -11.65
CA LYS A 11 4.09 9.64 -10.23
C LYS A 11 2.75 9.62 -9.50
N PHE A 12 1.89 10.60 -9.77
CA PHE A 12 0.56 10.66 -9.17
C PHE A 12 -0.31 9.46 -9.61
N ILE A 13 -0.33 9.15 -10.91
CA ILE A 13 -1.04 7.98 -11.45
C ILE A 13 -0.54 6.69 -10.79
N ALA A 14 0.78 6.52 -10.65
CA ALA A 14 1.36 5.35 -10.00
C ALA A 14 0.86 5.18 -8.55
N ALA A 15 0.80 6.27 -7.77
CA ALA A 15 0.28 6.23 -6.40
C ALA A 15 -1.21 5.83 -6.37
N VAL A 16 -2.03 6.38 -7.26
CA VAL A 16 -3.46 6.04 -7.35
C VAL A 16 -3.65 4.57 -7.71
N VAL A 17 -2.92 4.06 -8.71
CA VAL A 17 -3.02 2.65 -9.14
C VAL A 17 -2.56 1.73 -8.01
N SER A 18 -1.47 2.04 -7.30
CA SER A 18 -1.05 1.28 -6.12
C SER A 18 -2.11 1.29 -5.01
N GLY A 19 -2.80 2.41 -4.79
CA GLY A 19 -3.93 2.46 -3.87
C GLY A 19 -5.07 1.51 -4.26
N LEU A 20 -5.40 1.44 -5.56
CA LEU A 20 -6.38 0.48 -6.08
C LEU A 20 -5.93 -0.97 -5.90
N VAL A 21 -4.64 -1.26 -6.09
CA VAL A 21 -4.06 -2.59 -5.86
C VAL A 21 -4.25 -3.04 -4.41
N ILE A 22 -4.05 -2.16 -3.41
CA ILE A 22 -4.35 -2.48 -2.00
C ILE A 22 -5.80 -2.93 -1.86
N VAL A 23 -6.74 -2.15 -2.38
CA VAL A 23 -8.18 -2.41 -2.22
C VAL A 23 -8.59 -3.71 -2.91
N LEU A 24 -8.09 -3.96 -4.12
CA LEU A 24 -8.40 -5.17 -4.88
C LEU A 24 -7.88 -6.42 -4.19
N ILE A 25 -6.60 -6.43 -3.78
CA ILE A 25 -5.98 -7.60 -3.14
C ILE A 25 -6.62 -7.85 -1.78
N HIS A 26 -6.92 -6.79 -1.03
CA HIS A 26 -7.60 -6.92 0.26
C HIS A 26 -9.00 -7.52 0.08
N ASN A 27 -9.80 -6.98 -0.84
CA ASN A 27 -11.17 -7.47 -1.08
C ASN A 27 -11.16 -8.91 -1.60
N TYR A 28 -10.24 -9.24 -2.50
CA TYR A 28 -10.08 -10.60 -3.01
C TYR A 28 -9.68 -11.58 -1.90
N GLY A 29 -8.68 -11.23 -1.09
CA GLY A 29 -8.26 -12.04 0.05
C GLY A 29 -9.37 -12.19 1.09
N HIS A 30 -10.19 -11.16 1.27
CA HIS A 30 -11.34 -11.20 2.17
C HIS A 30 -12.44 -12.11 1.64
N SER A 31 -12.75 -12.06 0.34
CA SER A 31 -13.71 -12.96 -0.32
C SER A 31 -13.28 -14.41 -0.17
N LEU A 32 -12.01 -14.71 -0.51
CA LEU A 32 -11.43 -16.05 -0.35
C LEU A 32 -11.52 -16.53 1.11
N TYR A 33 -11.30 -15.65 2.08
CA TYR A 33 -11.44 -16.00 3.49
C TYR A 33 -12.89 -16.32 3.84
N MET A 34 -13.85 -15.51 3.40
CA MET A 34 -15.28 -15.71 3.70
C MET A 34 -15.87 -16.94 3.02
N GLU A 35 -15.34 -17.33 1.87
CA GLU A 35 -15.74 -18.57 1.18
C GLU A 35 -15.30 -19.83 1.93
N ASN A 36 -14.18 -19.77 2.65
CA ASN A 36 -13.56 -20.93 3.31
C ASN A 36 -13.74 -20.96 4.84
N PHE A 37 -14.12 -19.83 5.47
CA PHE A 37 -14.20 -19.70 6.92
C PHE A 37 -15.43 -18.90 7.36
N ILE A 38 -16.12 -19.36 8.41
CA ILE A 38 -17.26 -18.65 9.02
C ILE A 38 -16.71 -17.60 10.00
N PRO A 39 -16.88 -16.30 9.76
CA PRO A 39 -16.35 -15.26 10.63
C PRO A 39 -17.17 -15.11 11.92
N GLN A 40 -16.50 -15.07 13.07
CA GLN A 40 -17.14 -14.83 14.37
C GLN A 40 -17.32 -13.34 14.72
N SER A 41 -16.71 -12.38 13.98
CA SER A 41 -16.83 -10.93 14.27
C SER A 41 -17.10 -10.06 13.03
N HIS A 42 -18.19 -9.29 13.07
CA HIS A 42 -18.70 -8.54 11.90
C HIS A 42 -18.56 -7.00 12.01
N GLY A 43 -18.54 -6.40 13.21
CA GLY A 43 -18.72 -4.93 13.36
C GLY A 43 -17.46 -4.10 13.61
N ILE A 44 -16.87 -4.21 14.81
CA ILE A 44 -15.79 -3.33 15.29
C ILE A 44 -14.52 -3.46 14.44
N THR A 45 -14.29 -4.66 13.93
CA THR A 45 -13.05 -5.02 13.27
C THR A 45 -13.00 -4.58 11.79
N LEU A 46 -14.14 -4.19 11.19
CA LEU A 46 -14.19 -3.59 9.84
C LEU A 46 -13.71 -2.13 9.86
N GLY A 47 -14.02 -1.41 10.94
CA GLY A 47 -13.60 -0.01 11.13
C GLY A 47 -12.09 0.14 11.19
N PHE A 48 -11.41 -0.77 11.89
CA PHE A 48 -9.94 -0.82 11.97
C PHE A 48 -9.28 -0.94 10.59
N VAL A 49 -9.72 -1.91 9.78
CA VAL A 49 -9.17 -2.15 8.44
C VAL A 49 -9.32 -0.91 7.57
N ARG A 50 -10.53 -0.32 7.56
CA ARG A 50 -10.82 0.88 6.80
C ARG A 50 -9.99 2.08 7.27
N PHE A 51 -9.82 2.23 8.59
CA PHE A 51 -8.98 3.27 9.17
C PHE A 51 -7.53 3.14 8.70
N TYR A 52 -6.97 1.93 8.77
CA TYR A 52 -5.58 1.69 8.40
C TYR A 52 -5.33 1.92 6.91
N ILE A 53 -6.24 1.46 6.05
CA ILE A 53 -6.14 1.67 4.59
C ILE A 53 -6.20 3.16 4.27
N LEU A 54 -7.19 3.89 4.79
CA LEU A 54 -7.44 5.28 4.40
C LEU A 54 -6.46 6.28 5.02
N TYR A 55 -6.06 6.09 6.28
CA TYR A 55 -5.30 7.09 7.03
C TYR A 55 -3.82 6.77 7.19
N ILE A 56 -3.40 5.53 6.96
CA ILE A 56 -1.99 5.13 7.12
C ILE A 56 -1.42 4.68 5.77
N MET A 57 -2.03 3.67 5.14
CA MET A 57 -1.46 3.03 3.96
C MET A 57 -1.55 3.92 2.72
N LEU A 58 -2.72 4.48 2.41
CA LEU A 58 -2.91 5.38 1.27
C LEU A 58 -1.98 6.60 1.34
N PRO A 59 -1.98 7.38 2.44
CA PRO A 59 -1.10 8.53 2.56
C PRO A 59 0.38 8.15 2.46
N SER A 60 0.77 7.00 3.01
CA SER A 60 2.15 6.51 2.91
C SER A 60 2.56 6.22 1.47
N LEU A 61 1.70 5.60 0.65
CA LEU A 61 2.00 5.32 -0.75
C LEU A 61 2.24 6.61 -1.54
N PHE A 62 1.44 7.64 -1.29
CA PHE A 62 1.64 8.95 -1.90
C PHE A 62 3.00 9.53 -1.53
N ILE A 63 3.35 9.55 -0.24
CA ILE A 63 4.64 10.07 0.24
C ILE A 63 5.81 9.26 -0.35
N MET A 64 5.67 7.94 -0.40
CA MET A 64 6.67 7.00 -0.90
C MET A 64 7.06 7.26 -2.36
N VAL A 65 6.12 7.64 -3.23
CA VAL A 65 6.42 7.95 -4.63
C VAL A 65 7.35 9.15 -4.79
N PHE A 66 7.23 10.15 -3.92
CA PHE A 66 7.98 11.40 -4.01
C PHE A 66 9.31 11.38 -3.24
N THR A 67 9.54 10.37 -2.41
CA THR A 67 10.72 10.27 -1.55
C THR A 67 11.83 9.42 -2.19
N SER A 68 13.05 9.46 -1.61
CA SER A 68 14.17 8.63 -2.08
C SER A 68 13.94 7.14 -1.78
N ASN A 69 14.63 6.24 -2.48
CA ASN A 69 14.48 4.79 -2.25
C ASN A 69 14.84 4.36 -0.82
N LYS A 70 15.76 5.07 -0.15
CA LYS A 70 16.09 4.82 1.27
C LYS A 70 14.89 5.15 2.18
N ILE A 71 14.27 6.31 1.98
CA ILE A 71 13.11 6.75 2.76
C ILE A 71 11.91 5.84 2.46
N PHE A 72 11.70 5.46 1.19
CA PHE A 72 10.66 4.51 0.79
C PHE A 72 10.71 3.22 1.61
N ILE A 73 11.88 2.57 1.63
CA ILE A 73 12.09 1.30 2.35
C ILE A 73 11.89 1.51 3.86
N PHE A 74 12.43 2.60 4.40
CA PHE A 74 12.28 2.93 5.82
C PHE A 74 10.82 3.14 6.23
N THR A 75 10.04 3.90 5.45
CA THR A 75 8.61 4.12 5.69
C THR A 75 7.82 2.81 5.62
N TYR A 76 8.17 1.91 4.68
CA TYR A 76 7.54 0.59 4.58
C TYR A 76 7.75 -0.23 5.87
N PHE A 77 8.99 -0.33 6.34
CA PHE A 77 9.30 -1.09 7.56
C PHE A 77 8.65 -0.50 8.80
N ILE A 78 8.59 0.82 8.92
CA ILE A 78 7.89 1.49 10.04
C ILE A 78 6.42 1.10 10.07
N ILE A 79 5.73 1.20 8.93
CA ILE A 79 4.29 0.93 8.86
C ILE A 79 3.99 -0.53 9.14
N MET A 80 4.80 -1.43 8.60
CA MET A 80 4.72 -2.87 8.87
C MET A 80 4.94 -3.15 10.36
N PHE A 81 6.01 -2.63 10.94
CA PHE A 81 6.32 -2.84 12.35
C PHE A 81 5.22 -2.28 13.27
N ALA A 82 4.74 -1.07 13.02
CA ALA A 82 3.64 -0.45 13.75
C ALA A 82 2.35 -1.30 13.67
N MET A 83 2.04 -1.83 12.49
CA MET A 83 0.84 -2.64 12.29
C MET A 83 0.90 -3.96 13.07
N PHE A 84 2.03 -4.67 12.99
CA PHE A 84 2.21 -5.93 13.71
C PHE A 84 2.30 -5.72 15.23
N SER A 85 3.05 -4.73 15.69
CA SER A 85 3.22 -4.47 17.13
C SER A 85 1.91 -4.07 17.82
N LEU A 86 1.11 -3.21 17.19
CA LEU A 86 -0.09 -2.66 17.84
C LEU A 86 -1.29 -3.59 17.78
N TRP A 87 -1.43 -4.38 16.71
CA TRP A 87 -2.71 -5.00 16.40
C TRP A 87 -2.66 -6.53 16.28
N PHE A 88 -1.48 -7.15 16.19
CA PHE A 88 -1.36 -8.58 15.85
C PHE A 88 -2.04 -9.49 16.87
N SER A 89 -1.93 -9.18 18.17
CA SER A 89 -2.61 -9.93 19.23
C SER A 89 -4.14 -9.87 19.14
N SER A 90 -4.71 -8.79 18.60
CA SER A 90 -6.17 -8.61 18.53
C SER A 90 -6.76 -9.25 17.28
N HIS A 91 -6.12 -9.07 16.12
CA HIS A 91 -6.69 -9.43 14.80
C HIS A 91 -5.64 -10.00 13.82
N PRO A 92 -5.01 -11.16 14.13
CA PRO A 92 -3.85 -11.65 13.41
C PRO A 92 -4.13 -11.93 11.92
N LEU A 93 -5.25 -12.58 11.60
CA LEU A 93 -5.63 -12.88 10.21
C LEU A 93 -5.82 -11.61 9.36
N ARG A 94 -6.46 -10.58 9.91
CA ARG A 94 -6.71 -9.33 9.19
C ARG A 94 -5.43 -8.58 8.94
N ILE A 95 -4.50 -8.61 9.89
CA ILE A 95 -3.20 -7.97 9.76
C ILE A 95 -2.34 -8.70 8.74
N CYS A 96 -2.37 -10.04 8.71
CA CYS A 96 -1.73 -10.79 7.63
C CYS A 96 -2.30 -10.39 6.27
N LEU A 97 -3.62 -10.29 6.14
CA LEU A 97 -4.27 -9.89 4.89
C LEU A 97 -3.89 -8.45 4.48
N LEU A 98 -3.90 -7.52 5.44
CA LEU A 98 -3.54 -6.12 5.23
C LEU A 98 -2.06 -5.99 4.87
N SER A 99 -1.19 -6.77 5.51
CA SER A 99 0.24 -6.86 5.24
C SER A 99 0.50 -7.30 3.81
N ILE A 100 -0.11 -8.39 3.38
CA ILE A 100 0.04 -8.92 2.01
C ILE A 100 -0.45 -7.87 1.00
N SER A 101 -1.60 -7.24 1.26
CA SER A 101 -2.15 -6.20 0.40
C SER A 101 -1.25 -4.97 0.32
N TYR A 102 -0.62 -4.58 1.43
CA TYR A 102 0.35 -3.48 1.47
C TYR A 102 1.64 -3.80 0.74
N SER A 103 2.21 -4.97 1.02
CA SER A 103 3.49 -5.40 0.46
C SER A 103 3.38 -5.53 -1.05
N THR A 104 2.29 -6.10 -1.56
CA THR A 104 2.04 -6.20 -3.00
C THR A 104 1.91 -4.83 -3.66
N ALA A 105 1.14 -3.91 -3.08
CA ALA A 105 0.98 -2.56 -3.61
C ALA A 105 2.26 -1.72 -3.56
N THR A 106 3.04 -1.82 -2.48
CA THR A 106 4.32 -1.13 -2.32
C THR A 106 5.38 -1.71 -3.26
N TRP A 107 5.40 -3.03 -3.47
CA TRP A 107 6.31 -3.66 -4.44
C TRP A 107 5.98 -3.23 -5.87
N PHE A 108 4.70 -3.20 -6.24
CA PHE A 108 4.24 -2.66 -7.51
C PHE A 108 4.63 -1.18 -7.68
N LEU A 109 4.45 -0.36 -6.63
CA LEU A 109 4.83 1.06 -6.63
C LEU A 109 6.33 1.24 -6.83
N PHE A 110 7.14 0.42 -6.16
CA PHE A 110 8.59 0.46 -6.24
C PHE A 110 9.07 0.16 -7.66
N LEU A 111 8.50 -0.85 -8.32
CA LEU A 111 8.82 -1.19 -9.71
C LEU A 111 8.50 -0.03 -10.64
N ILE A 112 7.27 0.51 -10.58
CA ILE A 112 6.87 1.63 -11.44
C ILE A 112 7.77 2.84 -11.22
N LYS A 113 8.04 3.19 -9.96
CA LYS A 113 8.93 4.30 -9.61
C LYS A 113 10.31 4.10 -10.22
N HIS A 114 10.88 2.90 -10.14
CA HIS A 114 12.17 2.58 -10.73
C HIS A 114 12.17 2.76 -12.26
N PHE A 115 11.10 2.32 -12.95
CA PHE A 115 10.94 2.54 -14.39
C PHE A 115 10.83 4.03 -14.76
N ILE A 116 10.08 4.82 -13.97
CA ILE A 116 9.94 6.27 -14.17
C ILE A 116 11.29 6.99 -13.98
N GLU A 117 12.04 6.64 -12.93
CA GLU A 117 13.34 7.25 -12.67
C GLU A 117 14.37 6.89 -13.76
N LYS A 118 14.41 5.63 -14.19
CA LYS A 118 15.29 5.17 -15.27
C LYS A 118 14.97 5.84 -16.61
N SER A 119 13.69 5.96 -16.97
CA SER A 119 13.28 6.64 -18.21
C SER A 119 13.57 8.14 -18.17
N SER A 120 13.51 8.78 -17.00
CA SER A 120 13.91 10.18 -16.83
C SER A 120 15.42 10.39 -17.01
N LEU A 121 16.26 9.40 -16.70
CA LEU A 121 17.71 9.48 -16.86
C LEU A 121 18.14 9.29 -18.32
N ASN A 122 17.50 8.38 -19.06
CA ASN A 122 17.80 8.15 -20.48
C ASN A 122 17.37 9.29 -21.41
N ASN A 123 16.47 10.18 -20.95
CA ASN A 123 15.97 11.33 -21.71
C ASN A 123 16.71 12.64 -21.39
N LYS A 124 17.77 12.60 -20.58
CA LYS A 124 18.69 13.72 -20.32
C LYS A 124 19.96 13.55 -21.14
#